data_AF-A0A838VL84-F1
#
_entry.id   AF-A0A838VL84-F1
#
_cell.length_a   1.000
_cell.length_b   1.000
_cell.length_c   1.000
_cell.angle_alpha   90.00
_cell.angle_beta   90.00
_cell.angle_gamma   90.00
#
_symmetry.space_group_name_H-M   'P 1'
#
loop_
_entity.id
_entity.type
_entity.pdbx_description
1 polymer ?
#
loop_
_entity_poly.entity_id
_entity_poly.type
_entity_poly.pdbx_seq_one_letter_code
_entity_poly.pdbx_strand_id
1 'polypeptide(L)' 'PHPGYHLCLQRQEQQVSVDLWELCYQVCFRNYNPLLDEGVEIDTSLMEDDTVDVDWQRLDAKVGELVAQVFANLPSDG' A
#
# COMPACT_ATOMS: atom_id res chain seq x y z
N PRO A 1 -14.91 11.32 9.08
CA PRO A 1 -15.12 11.78 7.70
C PRO A 1 -13.82 11.60 6.89
N HIS A 2 -13.62 10.39 6.37
CA HIS A 2 -12.48 10.12 5.50
C HIS A 2 -12.87 10.56 4.09
N PRO A 3 -12.17 11.50 3.44
CA PRO A 3 -12.21 11.52 2.00
C PRO A 3 -11.65 10.18 1.54
N GLY A 4 -12.53 9.32 1.01
CA GLY A 4 -12.16 8.04 0.44
C GLY A 4 -11.39 8.31 -0.83
N TYR A 5 -10.06 8.44 -0.71
CA TYR A 5 -9.17 8.61 -1.85
C TYR A 5 -9.04 7.26 -2.53
N HIS A 6 -9.80 7.09 -3.61
CA HIS A 6 -9.75 5.91 -4.44
C HIS A 6 -9.06 6.21 -5.76
N LEU A 7 -8.18 5.32 -6.19
CA LEU A 7 -7.72 5.27 -7.57
C LEU A 7 -8.72 4.44 -8.37
N CYS A 8 -9.50 5.11 -9.20
CA CYS A 8 -10.45 4.47 -10.11
C CYS A 8 -9.81 4.29 -11.49
N LEU A 9 -9.58 3.03 -11.88
CA LEU A 9 -9.09 2.66 -13.20
C LEU A 9 -10.25 2.10 -14.02
N GLN A 10 -10.41 2.59 -15.25
CA GLN A 10 -11.42 2.09 -16.17
C GLN A 10 -10.78 1.76 -17.52
N ARG A 11 -11.08 0.57 -18.04
CA ARG A 11 -10.70 0.13 -19.38
C ARG A 11 -11.84 -0.67 -19.98
N GLN A 12 -12.46 -0.15 -21.03
CA GLN A 12 -13.67 -0.74 -21.64
C GLN A 12 -14.77 -0.98 -20.60
N GLU A 13 -15.21 -2.22 -20.44
CA GLU A 13 -16.24 -2.67 -19.48
C GLU A 13 -15.65 -3.03 -18.10
N GLN A 14 -14.33 -2.99 -17.94
CA GLN A 14 -13.65 -3.28 -16.67
C GLN A 14 -13.44 -2.00 -15.87
N GLN A 15 -13.79 -2.07 -14.58
CA GLN A 15 -13.53 -1.02 -13.60
C GLN A 15 -12.85 -1.64 -12.37
N VAL A 16 -11.75 -1.05 -11.95
CA VAL A 16 -11.05 -1.40 -10.71
C VAL A 16 -10.96 -0.15 -9.84
N SER A 17 -11.29 -0.30 -8.56
CA SER A 17 -11.15 0.75 -7.56
C SER A 17 -10.16 0.28 -6.50
N VAL A 18 -9.10 1.05 -6.29
CA VAL A 18 -8.09 0.78 -5.27
C VAL A 18 -8.22 1.85 -4.19
N ASP A 19 -8.41 1.44 -2.94
CA ASP A 19 -8.38 2.35 -1.79
C ASP A 19 -6.93 2.73 -1.48
N LEU A 20 -6.61 4.02 -1.57
CA LEU A 20 -5.26 4.51 -1.31
C LEU A 20 -4.93 4.48 0.19
N TRP A 21 -5.92 4.50 1.08
CA TRP A 21 -5.66 4.36 2.52
C TRP A 21 -5.17 2.96 2.88
N GLU A 22 -5.75 1.94 2.27
CA GLU A 22 -5.30 0.54 2.44
C GLU A 22 -3.84 0.38 2.00
N LEU A 23 -3.44 1.04 0.92
CA LEU A 23 -2.04 1.08 0.49
C LEU A 23 -1.14 1.78 1.51
N CYS A 24 -1.57 2.93 2.06
CA CYS A 24 -0.83 3.62 3.12
C CYS A 24 -0.63 2.75 4.36
N TYR A 25 -1.64 1.97 4.76
CA TYR A 25 -1.51 1.03 5.87
C TYR A 25 -0.53 -0.11 5.57
N GLN A 26 -0.56 -0.65 4.35
CA GLN A 26 0.43 -1.64 3.90
C GLN A 26 1.87 -1.10 3.91
N VAL A 27 2.04 0.20 3.62
CA VAL A 27 3.34 0.87 3.75
C VAL A 27 3.75 0.97 5.22
N CYS A 28 2.88 1.45 6.11
CA CYS A 28 3.24 1.75 7.49
C CYS A 28 3.40 0.51 8.41
N PHE A 29 2.72 -0.59 8.09
CA PHE A 29 2.64 -1.75 8.98
C PHE A 29 3.25 -3.01 8.35
N ARG A 30 3.76 -3.91 9.19
CA ARG A 30 4.20 -5.25 8.76
C ARG A 30 3.01 -6.17 8.61
N ASN A 31 3.00 -6.91 7.49
CA ASN A 31 1.99 -7.93 7.21
C ASN A 31 0.55 -7.43 7.39
N TYR A 32 0.31 -6.15 7.07
CA TYR A 32 -1.01 -5.54 7.19
C TYR A 32 -2.03 -6.31 6.37
N ASN A 33 -3.12 -6.72 7.01
CA ASN A 33 -4.24 -7.36 6.35
C ASN A 33 -5.55 -6.78 6.91
N PRO A 34 -6.35 -6.06 6.12
CA PRO A 34 -7.59 -5.45 6.60
C PRO A 34 -8.68 -6.47 6.96
N LEU A 35 -8.52 -7.73 6.56
CA LEU A 35 -9.48 -8.81 6.87
C LEU A 35 -9.19 -9.49 8.21
N LEU A 36 -8.00 -9.28 8.77
CA LEU A 36 -7.59 -9.87 10.03
C LEU A 36 -7.72 -8.81 11.13
N ASP A 37 -8.58 -9.09 12.12
CA ASP A 37 -8.80 -8.22 13.28
C ASP A 37 -7.70 -8.43 14.35
N GLU A 38 -6.45 -8.48 13.89
CA GLU A 38 -5.26 -8.60 14.72
C GLU A 38 -4.58 -7.24 14.77
N GLY A 39 -4.00 -6.92 15.92
CA GLY A 39 -3.30 -5.65 16.09
C GLY A 39 -2.21 -5.47 15.03
N VAL A 40 -2.10 -4.27 14.49
CA VAL A 40 -1.07 -3.94 13.50
C VAL A 40 0.28 -3.72 14.18
N GLU A 41 1.36 -4.22 13.55
CA GLU A 41 2.74 -3.95 13.97
C GLU A 41 3.34 -2.85 13.07
N ILE A 42 3.87 -1.78 13.68
CA ILE A 42 4.58 -0.73 12.96
C ILE A 42 5.82 -1.32 12.29
N ASP A 43 6.02 -1.00 11.01
CA ASP A 43 7.19 -1.46 10.30
C ASP A 43 8.43 -0.62 10.64
N THR A 44 9.08 -0.96 11.74
CA THR A 44 10.27 -0.25 12.23
C THR A 44 11.48 -0.38 11.31
N SER A 45 11.49 -1.28 10.32
CA SER A 45 12.61 -1.33 9.37
C SER A 45 12.62 -0.15 8.40
N LEU A 46 11.55 0.64 8.36
CA LEU A 46 11.47 1.90 7.64
C LEU A 46 12.16 3.06 8.37
N MET A 47 12.64 2.85 9.58
CA MET A 47 13.46 3.84 10.29
C MET A 47 14.93 3.62 9.95
N GLU A 48 15.73 4.68 9.99
CA GLU A 48 17.18 4.56 9.88
C GLU A 48 17.74 3.77 11.07
N ASP A 49 18.84 3.04 10.87
CA ASP A 49 19.34 2.11 11.88
C ASP A 49 19.91 2.82 13.13
N ASP A 50 20.36 4.06 12.97
CA ASP A 50 21.02 4.86 14.02
C ASP A 50 20.14 6.00 14.58
N THR A 51 18.97 6.24 14.00
CA THR A 51 18.07 7.34 14.39
C THR A 51 16.62 6.85 14.51
N VAL A 52 15.73 7.72 14.96
CA VAL A 52 14.28 7.47 14.92
C VAL A 52 13.62 8.10 13.69
N ASP A 53 14.44 8.62 12.76
CA ASP A 53 13.96 9.24 11.54
C ASP A 53 13.61 8.16 10.51
N VAL A 54 12.75 8.54 9.56
CA VAL A 54 12.32 7.66 8.48
C VAL A 54 13.42 7.57 7.42
N ASP A 55 13.80 6.34 7.07
CA ASP A 55 14.59 6.06 5.88
C ASP A 55 13.69 6.20 4.64
N TRP A 56 13.76 7.38 4.01
CA TRP A 56 12.96 7.71 2.83
C TRP A 56 13.26 6.82 1.62
N GLN A 57 14.46 6.25 1.52
CA GLN A 57 14.79 5.34 0.42
C GLN A 57 14.12 3.98 0.61
N ARG A 58 14.13 3.42 1.83
CA ARG A 58 13.39 2.20 2.16
C ARG A 58 11.89 2.39 2.00
N LEU A 59 11.37 3.55 2.42
CA LEU A 59 9.97 3.91 2.23
C LEU A 59 9.58 3.94 0.75
N ASP A 60 10.34 4.67 -0.08
CA ASP A 60 10.05 4.80 -1.52
C ASP A 60 10.14 3.45 -2.24
N ALA A 61 11.15 2.64 -1.91
CA ALA A 61 11.27 1.29 -2.44
C ALA A 61 10.05 0.41 -2.08
N LYS A 62 9.63 0.41 -0.81
CA LYS A 62 8.44 -0.34 -0.35
C LYS A 62 7.17 0.15 -1.05
N VAL A 63 7.00 1.46 -1.19
CA VAL A 63 5.87 2.05 -1.93
C VAL A 63 5.88 1.59 -3.38
N GLY A 64 7.03 1.63 -4.05
CA GLY A 64 7.19 1.19 -5.43
C GLY A 64 6.80 -0.28 -5.63
N GLU A 65 7.23 -1.16 -4.72
CA GLU A 65 6.86 -2.58 -4.74
C GLU A 65 5.36 -2.80 -4.55
N LEU A 66 4.73 -2.11 -3.60
CA LEU A 66 3.28 -2.20 -3.35
C LEU A 66 2.48 -1.70 -4.56
N VAL A 67 2.88 -0.56 -5.13
CA VAL A 67 2.24 -0.03 -6.34
C VAL A 67 2.40 -1.03 -7.50
N ALA A 68 3.60 -1.58 -7.72
CA ALA A 68 3.82 -2.58 -8.75
C ALA A 68 2.93 -3.82 -8.57
N GLN A 69 2.74 -4.29 -7.32
CA GLN A 69 1.83 -5.39 -7.00
C GLN A 69 0.38 -5.04 -7.30
N VAL A 70 -0.09 -3.82 -6.97
CA VAL A 70 -1.43 -3.35 -7.33
C VAL A 70 -1.65 -3.46 -8.85
N PHE A 71 -0.69 -2.99 -9.65
CA PHE A 71 -0.80 -3.05 -11.11
C PHE A 71 -0.68 -4.48 -11.66
N ALA A 72 0.16 -5.33 -11.08
CA ALA A 72 0.29 -6.74 -11.46
C ALA A 72 -0.98 -7.56 -11.19
N ASN A 73 -1.76 -7.17 -10.17
CA ASN A 73 -3.03 -7.80 -9.82
C ASN A 73 -4.22 -7.25 -10.62
N LEU A 74 -4.02 -6.28 -11.53
CA LEU A 74 -5.08 -5.83 -12.41
C LEU A 74 -5.46 -6.94 -13.39
N PRO A 75 -6.74 -7.00 -13.81
CA PRO A 75 -7.17 -7.94 -14.83
C PRO A 75 -6.32 -7.78 -16.10
N SER A 76 -5.61 -8.84 -16.46
CA SER A 76 -4.92 -8.94 -17.75
C SER A 76 -5.94 -9.25 -18.84
N ASP A 77 -5.71 -8.75 -20.06
CA ASP A 77 -6.48 -9.21 -21.22
C ASP A 77 -6.25 -10.72 -21.36
N GLY A 78 -7.35 -11.48 -21.52
CA GLY A 78 -7.31 -12.94 -21.66
C GLY A 78 -6.70 -13.38 -22.98
#